data_AF-A0A258QUD9-F1
#
_entry.id   AF-A0A258QUD9-F1
#
_cell.length_a   1.000
_cell.length_b   1.000
_cell.length_c   1.000
_cell.angle_alpha   90.00
_cell.angle_beta   90.00
_cell.angle_gamma   90.00
#
_symmetry.space_group_name_H-M   'P 1'
#
loop_
_entity.id
_entity.type
_entity.pdbx_description
1 polymer ?
#
loop_
_entity_poly.entity_id
_entity_poly.type
_entity_poly.pdbx_seq_one_letter_code
_entity_poly.pdbx_strand_id
1 'polypeptide(L)'
;KLQLVAGDLNRVREEQPAPRAMMTTAAKVADAAEMQQESLFEYHLYTLQRPTAVAENQTKQVALMSAARVPVHKMFLLQGADYYYSGQHGEIGQKLKVSVFVDFQNKGEGLGIPLPKGVIRVYKKDSQGNALFVGEDRIDHTPKNETVRLKLGDAFDVTADKKQTAFQKLAGSSRYNDVFESAYEIVLKNAKPEAVTVTVREPMPGDWTMLGESQPHTKAASGTAEWKVAVPAEGQTTLTYRVRVRY
;
A
#
# COMPACT_ATOMS: atom_id res chain seq x y z
N LYS A 1 33.88 5.52 15.70
CA LYS A 1 32.48 6.01 15.78
C LYS A 1 31.89 5.90 14.38
N LEU A 2 30.76 5.22 14.19
CA LEU A 2 30.12 5.02 12.87
C LEU A 2 28.80 5.79 12.85
N GLN A 3 28.58 6.59 11.80
CA GLN A 3 27.40 7.43 11.62
C GLN A 3 26.80 7.13 10.26
N LEU A 4 25.47 7.00 10.23
CA LEU A 4 24.69 6.77 9.02
C LEU A 4 23.80 7.98 8.79
N VAL A 5 23.75 8.47 7.54
CA VAL A 5 22.91 9.60 7.13
C VAL A 5 21.75 9.04 6.32
N ALA A 6 20.52 9.38 6.70
CA ALA A 6 19.34 9.16 5.86
C ALA A 6 18.72 10.50 5.44
N GLY A 7 18.48 10.60 4.14
CA GLY A 7 17.79 11.70 3.47
C GLY A 7 18.24 11.80 2.01
N ASP A 8 17.59 12.68 1.25
CA ASP A 8 17.87 12.84 -0.18
C ASP A 8 19.03 13.81 -0.41
N LEU A 9 20.24 13.24 -0.37
CA LEU A 9 21.46 13.97 -0.70
C LEU A 9 21.45 14.34 -2.19
N ASN A 10 21.37 15.63 -2.48
CA ASN A 10 21.61 16.13 -3.83
C ASN A 10 23.09 15.94 -4.17
N ARG A 11 23.38 15.02 -5.09
CA ARG A 11 24.73 14.78 -5.61
C ARG A 11 24.72 15.13 -7.09
N VAL A 12 25.56 16.08 -7.49
CA VAL A 12 25.85 16.34 -8.90
C VAL A 12 26.47 15.06 -9.48
N ARG A 13 25.80 14.44 -10.44
CA ARG A 13 26.33 13.29 -11.18
C ARG A 13 26.93 13.81 -12.48
N GLU A 14 28.21 13.59 -12.70
CA GLU A 14 28.76 13.60 -14.07
C GLU A 14 28.20 12.38 -14.81
N GLU A 15 27.75 12.59 -16.06
CA GLU A 15 27.22 11.51 -16.91
C GLU A 15 28.32 10.47 -17.19
N GLN A 16 28.21 9.30 -16.56
CA GLN A 16 29.02 8.13 -16.89
C GLN A 16 28.15 7.01 -17.48
N PRO A 17 28.57 6.39 -18.60
CA PRO A 17 27.85 5.29 -19.23
C PRO A 17 27.90 4.01 -18.38
N ALA A 18 26.76 3.32 -18.29
CA ALA A 18 26.55 2.18 -17.39
C ALA A 18 27.24 0.89 -17.89
N PRO A 19 27.92 0.12 -17.02
CA PRO A 19 28.26 -1.27 -17.28
C PRO A 19 27.27 -2.27 -16.65
N ARG A 20 27.16 -3.44 -17.30
CA ARG A 20 26.28 -4.58 -17.02
C ARG A 20 26.59 -5.34 -15.71
N ALA A 21 25.55 -6.04 -15.25
CA ALA A 21 25.35 -6.77 -14.00
C ALA A 21 26.37 -7.86 -13.62
N MET A 22 26.49 -8.13 -12.32
CA MET A 22 26.73 -9.48 -11.76
C MET A 22 25.95 -9.70 -10.45
N MET A 23 25.41 -10.91 -10.31
CA MET A 23 24.73 -11.48 -9.14
C MET A 23 25.70 -11.72 -7.97
N THR A 24 25.18 -11.79 -6.73
CA THR A 24 25.43 -12.91 -5.80
C THR A 24 24.57 -12.81 -4.53
N THR A 25 24.45 -13.96 -3.86
CA THR A 25 23.36 -14.48 -3.04
C THR A 25 23.51 -14.33 -1.51
N ALA A 26 22.34 -14.39 -0.85
CA ALA A 26 22.00 -14.98 0.47
C ALA A 26 22.42 -14.29 1.79
N ALA A 27 21.41 -14.06 2.64
CA ALA A 27 21.52 -13.61 4.03
C ALA A 27 20.92 -14.65 5.00
N LYS A 28 21.53 -14.80 6.19
CA LYS A 28 20.92 -15.35 7.42
C LYS A 28 21.27 -14.42 8.60
N VAL A 29 20.32 -14.29 9.53
CA VAL A 29 20.16 -13.19 10.51
C VAL A 29 20.46 -13.65 11.95
N ALA A 30 20.98 -12.75 12.81
CA ALA A 30 20.78 -12.79 14.26
C ALA A 30 20.96 -11.42 14.97
N ASP A 31 19.85 -11.00 15.60
CA ASP A 31 19.56 -10.20 16.83
C ASP A 31 20.07 -8.78 17.20
N ALA A 32 19.23 -8.14 18.04
CA ALA A 32 18.89 -6.72 18.24
C ALA A 32 19.74 -5.83 19.19
N ALA A 33 19.52 -4.49 19.12
CA ALA A 33 19.39 -3.53 20.26
C ALA A 33 19.19 -2.07 19.78
N GLU A 34 18.47 -1.25 20.56
CA GLU A 34 17.98 0.11 20.25
C GLU A 34 19.07 1.22 20.26
N MET A 35 18.83 2.30 19.50
CA MET A 35 19.74 3.43 19.27
C MET A 35 19.07 4.81 19.40
N GLN A 36 19.90 5.84 19.58
CA GLN A 36 19.51 7.23 19.84
C GLN A 36 19.85 8.14 18.63
N GLN A 37 18.94 9.06 18.32
CA GLN A 37 18.96 9.89 17.10
C GLN A 37 19.38 11.34 17.42
N GLU A 38 20.21 11.93 16.56
CA GLU A 38 20.47 13.37 16.53
C GLU A 38 20.09 13.93 15.14
N SER A 39 19.50 15.12 15.10
CA SER A 39 19.19 15.84 13.86
C SER A 39 20.39 16.68 13.43
N LEU A 40 20.81 16.58 12.16
CA LEU A 40 21.81 17.47 11.56
C LEU A 40 21.21 18.10 10.30
N PHE A 41 20.84 19.38 10.38
CA PHE A 41 20.08 20.08 9.32
C PHE A 41 18.74 19.36 9.03
N GLU A 42 18.30 19.29 7.77
CA GLU A 42 17.10 18.53 7.32
C GLU A 42 17.34 17.00 7.24
N TYR A 43 18.46 16.48 7.76
CA TYR A 43 18.83 15.06 7.69
C TYR A 43 18.78 14.36 9.04
N HIS A 44 18.61 13.03 8.99
CA HIS A 44 18.63 12.19 10.19
C HIS A 44 19.92 11.40 10.29
N LEU A 45 20.67 11.63 11.37
CA LEU A 45 21.90 10.93 11.70
C LEU A 45 21.61 9.79 12.68
N TYR A 46 22.00 8.59 12.32
CA TYR A 46 21.94 7.42 13.21
C TYR A 46 23.36 7.09 13.67
N THR A 47 23.62 7.27 14.96
CA THR A 47 24.94 6.98 15.55
C THR A 47 24.93 5.61 16.20
N LEU A 48 25.83 4.73 15.76
CA LEU A 48 26.04 3.43 16.39
C LEU A 48 26.77 3.60 17.73
N GLN A 49 26.07 3.30 18.83
CA GLN A 49 26.60 3.50 20.18
C GLN A 49 27.75 2.54 20.54
N ARG A 50 27.95 1.45 19.79
CA ARG A 50 29.03 0.47 20.04
C ARG A 50 30.19 0.62 19.07
N PRO A 51 31.45 0.44 19.51
CA PRO A 51 32.59 0.30 18.63
C PRO A 51 32.31 -0.80 17.61
N THR A 52 32.20 -0.41 16.34
CA THR A 52 31.91 -1.35 15.26
C THR A 52 33.16 -1.46 14.40
N ALA A 53 33.98 -2.48 14.65
CA ALA A 53 35.07 -2.84 13.76
C ALA A 53 34.50 -3.47 12.48
N VAL A 54 35.04 -3.05 11.34
CA VAL A 54 34.78 -3.58 10.00
C VAL A 54 36.17 -3.87 9.41
N ALA A 55 36.47 -5.14 9.15
CA ALA A 55 37.73 -5.55 8.52
C ALA A 55 37.73 -5.27 7.01
N GLU A 56 38.91 -5.31 6.40
CA GLU A 56 39.07 -5.17 4.94
C GLU A 56 38.18 -6.20 4.21
N ASN A 57 37.40 -5.76 3.22
CA ASN A 57 36.39 -6.57 2.51
C ASN A 57 35.32 -7.24 3.38
N GLN A 58 35.13 -6.80 4.63
CA GLN A 58 34.06 -7.29 5.49
C GLN A 58 32.77 -6.50 5.28
N THR A 59 31.66 -7.20 5.02
CA THR A 59 30.32 -6.61 5.10
C THR A 59 29.73 -6.86 6.49
N LYS A 60 29.24 -5.81 7.15
CA LYS A 60 28.59 -5.90 8.46
C LYS A 60 27.23 -5.24 8.43
N GLN A 61 26.18 -6.02 8.69
CA GLN A 61 24.83 -5.52 8.87
C GLN A 61 24.59 -5.27 10.36
N VAL A 62 24.09 -4.08 10.69
CA VAL A 62 23.80 -3.68 12.06
C VAL A 62 22.31 -3.35 12.16
N ALA A 63 21.68 -3.82 13.24
CA ALA A 63 20.32 -3.41 13.56
C ALA A 63 20.32 -1.91 13.89
N LEU A 64 19.51 -1.14 13.16
CA LEU A 64 19.39 0.29 13.38
C LEU A 64 18.38 0.59 14.49
N MET A 65 17.31 -0.21 14.55
CA MET A 65 16.27 -0.13 15.58
C MET A 65 15.62 -1.50 15.77
N SER A 66 14.95 -1.69 16.90
CA SER A 66 14.11 -2.85 17.18
C SER A 66 12.90 -2.38 17.94
N ALA A 67 11.71 -2.83 17.54
CA ALA A 67 10.47 -2.53 18.21
C ALA A 67 9.66 -3.82 18.35
N ALA A 68 9.04 -4.01 19.51
CA ALA A 68 8.22 -5.17 19.80
C ALA A 68 6.76 -4.76 20.00
N ARG A 69 5.83 -5.67 19.72
CA ARG A 69 4.39 -5.49 19.97
C ARG A 69 3.78 -4.27 19.28
N VAL A 70 4.31 -3.90 18.11
CA VAL A 70 3.76 -2.82 17.27
C VAL A 70 2.36 -3.24 16.79
N PRO A 71 1.30 -2.46 17.10
CA PRO A 71 -0.03 -2.73 16.57
C PRO A 71 -0.04 -2.59 15.05
N VAL A 72 -0.60 -3.59 14.37
CA VAL A 72 -0.73 -3.60 12.91
C VAL A 72 -2.20 -3.72 12.51
N HIS A 73 -2.58 -3.06 11.44
CA HIS A 73 -3.91 -3.17 10.85
C HIS A 73 -3.81 -3.78 9.46
N LYS A 74 -4.48 -4.92 9.25
CA LYS A 74 -4.57 -5.56 7.94
C LYS A 74 -5.78 -5.04 7.18
N MET A 75 -5.59 -4.69 5.91
CA MET A 75 -6.65 -4.19 5.02
C MET A 75 -6.68 -4.96 3.70
N PHE A 76 -7.87 -5.27 3.23
CA PHE A 76 -8.11 -5.74 1.85
C PHE A 76 -8.59 -4.57 1.01
N LEU A 77 -7.94 -4.32 -0.13
CA LEU A 77 -8.25 -3.18 -1.01
C LEU A 77 -8.52 -3.66 -2.43
N LEU A 78 -9.72 -3.37 -2.92
CA LEU A 78 -10.05 -3.40 -4.34
C LEU A 78 -9.94 -1.97 -4.89
N GLN A 79 -9.02 -1.76 -5.83
CA GLN A 79 -8.78 -0.47 -6.46
C GLN A 79 -9.42 -0.45 -7.86
N GLY A 80 -10.29 0.54 -8.10
CA GLY A 80 -10.86 0.84 -9.41
C GLY A 80 -9.96 1.72 -10.27
N ALA A 81 -10.44 2.09 -11.45
CA ALA A 81 -9.74 2.91 -12.42
C ALA A 81 -10.64 4.03 -12.96
N ASP A 82 -10.03 5.17 -13.28
CA ASP A 82 -10.71 6.40 -13.67
C ASP A 82 -11.40 6.29 -15.03
N TYR A 83 -10.82 5.52 -15.95
CA TYR A 83 -11.35 5.31 -17.30
C TYR A 83 -12.71 4.62 -17.33
N TYR A 84 -13.15 4.00 -16.23
CA TYR A 84 -14.49 3.42 -16.12
C TYR A 84 -15.58 4.47 -16.40
N TYR A 85 -15.33 5.72 -16.01
CA TYR A 85 -16.34 6.78 -15.97
C TYR A 85 -16.48 7.61 -17.25
N SER A 86 -15.68 7.33 -18.28
CA SER A 86 -15.68 8.08 -19.55
C SER A 86 -16.13 7.25 -20.76
N GLY A 87 -16.55 5.99 -20.58
CA GLY A 87 -16.89 5.11 -21.69
C GLY A 87 -17.72 3.89 -21.32
N GLN A 88 -18.18 3.19 -22.36
CA GLN A 88 -18.91 1.94 -22.24
C GLN A 88 -17.93 0.75 -22.25
N HIS A 89 -17.95 -0.06 -21.18
CA HIS A 89 -16.99 -1.16 -20.98
C HIS A 89 -17.65 -2.54 -20.85
N GLY A 90 -18.93 -2.62 -20.50
CA GLY A 90 -19.60 -3.91 -20.26
C GLY A 90 -18.95 -4.67 -19.08
N GLU A 91 -18.32 -5.82 -19.36
CA GLU A 91 -17.54 -6.57 -18.37
C GLU A 91 -16.18 -5.89 -18.15
N ILE A 92 -15.95 -5.37 -16.95
CA ILE A 92 -14.70 -4.67 -16.62
C ILE A 92 -13.62 -5.65 -16.20
N GLY A 93 -13.99 -6.69 -15.45
CA GLY A 93 -13.05 -7.73 -15.08
C GLY A 93 -13.66 -8.80 -14.19
N GLN A 94 -13.17 -10.02 -14.37
CA GLN A 94 -13.51 -11.16 -13.54
C GLN A 94 -12.29 -11.57 -12.71
N LYS A 95 -12.52 -12.04 -11.48
CA LYS A 95 -11.49 -12.44 -10.52
C LYS A 95 -10.40 -11.37 -10.32
N LEU A 96 -10.82 -10.10 -10.28
CA LEU A 96 -9.97 -8.98 -9.95
C LEU A 96 -9.28 -9.23 -8.61
N LYS A 97 -7.99 -8.88 -8.57
CA LYS A 97 -7.13 -9.09 -7.41
C LYS A 97 -7.45 -8.06 -6.35
N VAL A 98 -7.68 -8.53 -5.12
CA VAL A 98 -7.86 -7.70 -3.95
C VAL A 98 -6.52 -7.63 -3.22
N SER A 99 -5.90 -6.45 -3.19
CA SER A 99 -4.60 -6.26 -2.57
C SER A 99 -4.67 -6.33 -1.05
N VAL A 100 -3.62 -6.89 -0.44
CA VAL A 100 -3.47 -7.01 1.02
C VAL A 100 -2.45 -5.99 1.50
N PHE A 101 -2.92 -5.10 2.36
CA PHE A 101 -2.09 -4.09 3.01
C PHE A 101 -1.93 -4.39 4.49
N VAL A 102 -0.80 -3.98 5.04
CA VAL A 102 -0.55 -3.90 6.48
C VAL A 102 -0.09 -2.50 6.81
N ASP A 103 -0.80 -1.86 7.74
CA ASP A 103 -0.52 -0.51 8.22
C ASP A 103 -0.04 -0.55 9.67
N PHE A 104 0.91 0.30 10.02
CA PHE A 104 1.29 0.57 11.42
C PHE A 104 1.71 2.03 11.59
N GLN A 105 1.60 2.55 12.81
CA GLN A 105 2.10 3.90 13.13
C GLN A 105 3.56 3.84 13.56
N ASN A 106 4.39 4.72 13.01
CA ASN A 106 5.76 4.92 13.44
C ASN A 106 5.81 5.73 14.75
N LYS A 107 5.37 5.11 15.85
CA LYS A 107 5.28 5.72 17.18
C LYS A 107 5.43 4.66 18.27
N GLY A 108 6.01 5.03 19.41
CA GLY A 108 6.16 4.16 20.59
C GLY A 108 7.60 3.74 20.83
N GLU A 109 7.82 2.87 21.82
CA GLU A 109 9.14 2.34 22.15
C GLU A 109 9.71 1.53 20.97
N GLY A 110 10.98 1.76 20.64
CA GLY A 110 11.64 1.17 19.47
C GLY A 110 11.23 1.73 18.10
N LEU A 111 10.17 2.55 18.05
CA LEU A 111 9.71 3.34 16.90
C LEU A 111 9.73 4.84 17.26
N GLY A 112 9.00 5.68 16.51
CA GLY A 112 8.90 7.11 16.81
C GLY A 112 10.16 7.90 16.44
N ILE A 113 11.06 7.25 15.70
CA ILE A 113 12.20 7.85 15.02
C ILE A 113 11.95 7.79 13.52
N PRO A 114 12.46 8.73 12.71
CA PRO A 114 12.37 8.67 11.27
C PRO A 114 12.88 7.32 10.76
N LEU A 115 12.11 6.71 9.86
CA LEU A 115 12.48 5.45 9.24
C LEU A 115 13.24 5.78 7.95
N PRO A 116 14.43 5.19 7.74
CA PRO A 116 15.14 5.37 6.48
C PRO A 116 14.39 4.65 5.34
N LYS A 117 14.43 5.23 4.14
CA LYS A 117 13.94 4.55 2.94
C LYS A 117 14.62 3.18 2.79
N GLY A 118 13.84 2.19 2.37
CA GLY A 118 14.33 0.82 2.32
C GLY A 118 13.23 -0.19 2.10
N VAL A 119 13.59 -1.47 2.10
CA VAL A 119 12.64 -2.58 1.93
C VAL A 119 12.30 -3.15 3.29
N ILE A 120 11.01 -3.24 3.59
CA ILE A 120 10.48 -3.94 4.75
C ILE A 120 10.03 -5.33 4.30
N ARG A 121 10.57 -6.37 4.95
CA ARG A 121 10.15 -7.75 4.75
C ARG A 121 9.29 -8.20 5.92
N VAL A 122 8.13 -8.76 5.63
CA VAL A 122 7.17 -9.20 6.64
C VAL A 122 7.16 -10.72 6.69
N TYR A 123 7.25 -11.24 7.91
CA TYR A 123 7.15 -12.67 8.21
C TYR A 123 6.02 -12.89 9.21
N LYS A 124 5.27 -13.97 9.02
CA LYS A 124 4.23 -14.42 9.96
C LYS A 124 4.62 -15.77 10.51
N LYS A 125 4.46 -15.97 11.82
CA LYS A 125 4.61 -17.30 12.42
C LYS A 125 3.47 -18.22 11.97
N ASP A 126 3.81 -19.43 11.55
CA ASP A 126 2.84 -20.50 11.32
C ASP A 126 2.38 -21.14 12.65
N SER A 127 1.53 -22.17 12.56
CA SER A 127 1.06 -22.93 13.72
C SER A 127 2.16 -23.68 14.47
N GLN A 128 3.32 -23.89 13.85
CA GLN A 128 4.49 -24.54 14.44
C GLN A 128 5.52 -23.53 14.97
N GLY A 129 5.28 -22.23 14.80
CA GLY A 129 6.16 -21.15 15.24
C GLY A 129 7.25 -20.74 14.24
N ASN A 130 7.30 -21.34 13.05
CA ASN A 130 8.26 -20.99 12.02
C ASN A 130 7.89 -19.65 11.37
N ALA A 131 8.88 -18.78 11.15
CA ALA A 131 8.68 -17.53 10.45
C ALA A 131 8.55 -17.77 8.93
N LEU A 132 7.35 -17.63 8.39
CA LEU A 132 7.07 -17.72 6.96
C LEU A 132 7.02 -16.33 6.33
N PHE A 133 7.68 -16.17 5.19
CA PHE A 133 7.63 -14.94 4.42
C PHE A 133 6.24 -14.69 3.85
N VAL A 134 5.69 -13.49 4.05
CA VAL A 134 4.33 -13.13 3.59
C VAL A 134 4.30 -11.92 2.65
N GLY A 135 5.43 -11.25 2.43
CA GLY A 135 5.54 -10.13 1.50
C GLY A 135 6.65 -9.15 1.87
N GLU A 136 7.01 -8.31 0.93
CA GLU A 136 7.90 -7.18 1.14
C GLU A 136 7.40 -5.96 0.38
N ASP A 137 7.68 -4.78 0.90
CA ASP A 137 7.39 -3.52 0.22
C ASP A 137 8.50 -2.50 0.51
N ARG A 138 8.59 -1.48 -0.34
CA ARG A 138 9.56 -0.40 -0.18
C ARG A 138 8.88 0.81 0.46
N ILE A 139 9.50 1.34 1.52
CA ILE A 139 9.12 2.62 2.12
C ILE A 139 10.08 3.72 1.67
N ASP A 140 9.58 4.94 1.64
CA ASP A 140 10.41 6.14 1.57
C ASP A 140 10.85 6.58 2.98
N HIS A 141 11.66 7.64 3.06
CA HIS A 141 11.97 8.31 4.31
C HIS A 141 10.67 8.70 5.01
N THR A 142 10.35 8.00 6.10
CA THR A 142 9.07 8.17 6.81
C THR A 142 9.33 8.88 8.14
N PRO A 143 8.85 10.12 8.33
CA PRO A 143 8.99 10.85 9.59
C PRO A 143 8.43 10.11 10.81
N LYS A 144 8.81 10.57 12.00
CA LYS A 144 8.20 10.12 13.25
C LYS A 144 6.70 10.44 13.27
N ASN A 145 5.93 9.58 13.91
CA ASN A 145 4.47 9.67 14.06
C ASN A 145 3.66 9.57 12.76
N GLU A 146 4.27 9.23 11.63
CA GLU A 146 3.55 8.93 10.40
C GLU A 146 3.13 7.46 10.30
N THR A 147 2.14 7.19 9.45
CA THR A 147 1.66 5.84 9.18
C THR A 147 2.45 5.22 8.05
N VAL A 148 3.01 4.04 8.29
CA VAL A 148 3.62 3.21 7.26
C VAL A 148 2.55 2.25 6.73
N ARG A 149 2.38 2.20 5.42
CA ARG A 149 1.49 1.27 4.71
C ARG A 149 2.30 0.41 3.76
N LEU A 150 2.16 -0.91 3.90
CA LEU A 150 2.90 -1.90 3.12
C LEU A 150 1.93 -2.76 2.31
N LYS A 151 2.10 -2.82 1.00
CA LYS A 151 1.41 -3.78 0.14
C LYS A 151 2.17 -5.11 0.17
N LEU A 152 1.58 -6.14 0.78
CA LEU A 152 2.24 -7.44 0.94
C LEU A 152 1.96 -8.42 -0.20
N GLY A 153 0.91 -8.16 -0.98
CA GLY A 153 0.53 -9.00 -2.11
C GLY A 153 -0.95 -8.86 -2.44
N ASP A 154 -1.51 -9.88 -3.07
CA ASP A 154 -2.94 -9.98 -3.38
C ASP A 154 -3.55 -11.20 -2.69
N ALA A 155 -4.80 -11.07 -2.27
CA ALA A 155 -5.54 -12.13 -1.63
C ALA A 155 -5.84 -13.26 -2.63
N PHE A 156 -5.61 -14.49 -2.20
CA PHE A 156 -5.95 -15.67 -2.98
C PHE A 156 -7.46 -15.99 -2.90
N ASP A 157 -7.99 -16.03 -1.68
CA ASP A 157 -9.39 -16.43 -1.39
C ASP A 157 -10.41 -15.29 -1.47
N VAL A 158 -9.96 -14.06 -1.75
CA VAL A 158 -10.85 -12.88 -1.84
C VAL A 158 -10.72 -12.30 -3.24
N THR A 159 -11.82 -12.33 -3.99
CA THR A 159 -11.85 -11.92 -5.40
C THR A 159 -13.02 -10.99 -5.66
N ALA A 160 -12.91 -10.17 -6.70
CA ALA A 160 -14.01 -9.33 -7.15
C ALA A 160 -14.33 -9.56 -8.64
N ASP A 161 -15.62 -9.59 -8.98
CA ASP A 161 -16.08 -9.48 -10.35
C ASP A 161 -16.75 -8.11 -10.51
N LYS A 162 -16.39 -7.35 -11.55
CA LYS A 162 -16.93 -6.01 -11.80
C LYS A 162 -17.47 -5.89 -13.21
N LYS A 163 -18.66 -5.32 -13.32
CA LYS A 163 -19.27 -4.94 -14.60
C LYS A 163 -19.93 -3.57 -14.53
N GLN A 164 -19.96 -2.90 -15.66
CA GLN A 164 -20.75 -1.70 -15.90
C GLN A 164 -22.13 -2.13 -16.39
N THR A 165 -23.15 -1.88 -15.58
CA THR A 165 -24.53 -2.31 -15.82
C THR A 165 -25.32 -1.31 -16.67
N ALA A 166 -24.93 -0.04 -16.66
CA ALA A 166 -25.48 0.99 -17.52
C ALA A 166 -24.44 2.06 -17.82
N PHE A 167 -24.54 2.66 -19.01
CA PHE A 167 -23.76 3.82 -19.41
C PHE A 167 -24.60 4.72 -20.31
N GLN A 168 -24.56 6.02 -20.06
CA GLN A 168 -25.21 7.02 -20.88
C GLN A 168 -24.36 8.29 -20.93
N LYS A 169 -24.12 8.81 -22.15
CA LYS A 169 -23.65 10.18 -22.35
C LYS A 169 -24.85 11.12 -22.28
N LEU A 170 -24.91 11.96 -21.27
CA LEU A 170 -26.01 12.90 -21.03
C LEU A 170 -25.82 14.22 -21.78
N ALA A 171 -24.59 14.72 -21.83
CA ALA A 171 -24.25 15.99 -22.47
C ALA A 171 -22.78 16.03 -22.90
N GLY A 172 -22.43 17.08 -23.63
CA GLY A 172 -21.07 17.40 -24.05
C GLY A 172 -20.78 17.05 -25.50
N SER A 173 -19.99 17.91 -26.13
CA SER A 173 -19.52 17.78 -27.51
C SER A 173 -17.99 17.68 -27.59
N SER A 174 -17.32 17.80 -26.45
CA SER A 174 -15.86 17.76 -26.31
C SER A 174 -15.48 17.16 -24.95
N ARG A 175 -14.27 16.62 -24.86
CA ARG A 175 -13.73 15.95 -23.66
C ARG A 175 -13.70 16.80 -22.37
N TYR A 176 -13.95 18.10 -22.46
CA TYR A 176 -13.91 19.07 -21.35
C TYR A 176 -15.30 19.54 -20.90
N ASN A 177 -16.37 19.01 -21.48
CA ASN A 177 -17.74 19.31 -21.06
C ASN A 177 -18.66 18.10 -21.12
N ASP A 178 -18.07 16.90 -21.21
CA ASP A 178 -18.81 15.65 -21.26
C ASP A 178 -19.41 15.35 -19.90
N VAL A 179 -20.68 14.93 -19.92
CA VAL A 179 -21.40 14.45 -18.75
C VAL A 179 -21.81 13.02 -19.00
N PHE A 180 -21.33 12.11 -18.17
CA PHE A 180 -21.63 10.70 -18.23
C PHE A 180 -22.40 10.25 -16.99
N GLU A 181 -23.34 9.35 -17.19
CA GLU A 181 -23.97 8.59 -16.12
C GLU A 181 -23.62 7.12 -16.32
N SER A 182 -23.13 6.48 -15.27
CA SER A 182 -22.76 5.07 -15.31
C SER A 182 -23.19 4.35 -14.04
N ALA A 183 -23.55 3.09 -14.18
CA ALA A 183 -23.91 2.21 -13.07
C ALA A 183 -23.01 0.96 -13.09
N TYR A 184 -22.67 0.47 -11.91
CA TYR A 184 -21.75 -0.63 -11.72
C TYR A 184 -22.29 -1.64 -10.73
N GLU A 185 -21.87 -2.88 -10.92
CA GLU A 185 -22.04 -3.97 -9.97
C GLU A 185 -20.66 -4.58 -9.70
N ILE A 186 -20.33 -4.73 -8.42
CA ILE A 186 -19.13 -5.38 -7.93
C ILE A 186 -19.55 -6.54 -7.03
N VAL A 187 -19.27 -7.77 -7.43
CA VAL A 187 -19.51 -8.97 -6.64
C VAL A 187 -18.21 -9.37 -5.96
N LEU A 188 -18.17 -9.19 -4.64
CA LEU A 188 -17.04 -9.59 -3.79
C LEU A 188 -17.30 -10.99 -3.26
N LYS A 189 -16.33 -11.90 -3.44
CA LYS A 189 -16.40 -13.29 -2.98
C LYS A 189 -15.29 -13.55 -1.98
N ASN A 190 -15.62 -14.26 -0.91
CA ASN A 190 -14.71 -14.65 0.16
C ASN A 190 -14.80 -16.15 0.38
N ALA A 191 -13.76 -16.90 0.02
CA ALA A 191 -13.67 -18.34 0.25
C ALA A 191 -13.05 -18.71 1.61
N LYS A 192 -12.81 -17.72 2.49
CA LYS A 192 -12.26 -17.96 3.83
C LYS A 192 -13.35 -18.40 4.81
N PRO A 193 -13.00 -19.20 5.83
CA PRO A 193 -13.94 -19.57 6.89
C PRO A 193 -14.27 -18.40 7.84
N GLU A 194 -13.55 -17.29 7.77
CA GLU A 194 -13.86 -16.04 8.48
C GLU A 194 -14.43 -14.96 7.55
N ALA A 195 -15.33 -14.13 8.10
CA ALA A 195 -15.80 -12.93 7.40
C ALA A 195 -14.68 -11.90 7.24
N VAL A 196 -14.68 -11.17 6.14
CA VAL A 196 -13.69 -10.13 5.83
C VAL A 196 -14.37 -8.83 5.42
N THR A 197 -13.70 -7.71 5.67
CA THR A 197 -14.11 -6.41 5.13
C THR A 197 -13.18 -6.04 3.98
N VAL A 198 -13.74 -5.81 2.80
CA VAL A 198 -13.01 -5.31 1.63
C VAL A 198 -13.28 -3.82 1.47
N THR A 199 -12.22 -3.02 1.49
CA THR A 199 -12.28 -1.62 1.11
C THR A 199 -12.33 -1.55 -0.42
N VAL A 200 -13.38 -0.96 -0.98
CA VAL A 200 -13.49 -0.69 -2.42
C VAL A 200 -13.21 0.79 -2.63
N ARG A 201 -12.20 1.12 -3.43
CA ARG A 201 -11.85 2.50 -3.78
C ARG A 201 -12.03 2.74 -5.26
N GLU A 202 -12.89 3.68 -5.60
CA GLU A 202 -13.15 4.07 -6.97
C GLU A 202 -12.64 5.49 -7.22
N PRO A 203 -11.65 5.67 -8.11
CA PRO A 203 -11.19 6.99 -8.51
C PRO A 203 -12.22 7.60 -9.47
N MET A 204 -13.03 8.51 -8.95
CA MET A 204 -14.07 9.23 -9.70
C MET A 204 -13.46 10.53 -10.24
N PRO A 205 -13.21 10.65 -11.55
CA PRO A 205 -12.64 11.86 -12.14
C PRO A 205 -13.67 13.00 -12.19
N GLY A 206 -13.19 14.23 -12.38
CA GLY A 206 -14.04 15.42 -12.55
C GLY A 206 -14.96 15.72 -11.36
N ASP A 207 -16.02 16.46 -11.64
CA ASP A 207 -17.11 16.66 -10.69
C ASP A 207 -18.04 15.46 -10.75
N TRP A 208 -18.28 14.82 -9.60
CA TRP A 208 -19.12 13.63 -9.54
C TRP A 208 -20.20 13.74 -8.48
N THR A 209 -21.32 13.09 -8.76
CA THR A 209 -22.48 12.99 -7.85
C THR A 209 -22.93 11.54 -7.79
N MET A 210 -22.99 10.98 -6.58
CA MET A 210 -23.57 9.67 -6.35
C MET A 210 -25.10 9.78 -6.51
N LEU A 211 -25.66 9.04 -7.47
CA LEU A 211 -27.10 9.04 -7.74
C LEU A 211 -27.83 7.92 -7.00
N GLY A 212 -27.13 6.83 -6.71
CA GLY A 212 -27.67 5.71 -5.92
C GLY A 212 -26.58 4.71 -5.58
N GLU A 213 -26.70 4.07 -4.43
CA GLU A 213 -25.75 3.07 -3.94
C GLU A 213 -26.42 2.08 -2.99
N SER A 214 -25.97 0.82 -3.00
CA SER A 214 -26.49 -0.21 -2.10
C SER A 214 -25.91 -0.15 -0.69
N GLN A 215 -24.75 0.51 -0.53
CA GLN A 215 -24.05 0.72 0.74
C GLN A 215 -23.47 2.14 0.71
N PRO A 216 -23.47 2.87 1.84
CA PRO A 216 -23.00 4.26 1.85
C PRO A 216 -21.49 4.34 1.62
N HIS A 217 -21.07 5.22 0.71
CA HIS A 217 -19.67 5.58 0.54
C HIS A 217 -19.21 6.62 1.56
N THR A 218 -17.90 6.71 1.75
CA THR A 218 -17.24 7.91 2.24
C THR A 218 -16.43 8.55 1.11
N LYS A 219 -16.27 9.87 1.17
CA LYS A 219 -15.43 10.61 0.24
C LYS A 219 -14.01 10.68 0.80
N ALA A 220 -13.20 9.65 0.52
CA ALA A 220 -11.82 9.54 1.01
C ALA A 220 -10.92 10.68 0.48
N ALA A 221 -11.20 11.15 -0.73
CA ALA A 221 -10.61 12.34 -1.34
C ALA A 221 -11.61 12.97 -2.33
N SER A 222 -11.32 14.17 -2.84
CA SER A 222 -12.22 14.88 -3.77
C SER A 222 -12.65 14.04 -4.98
N GLY A 223 -11.74 13.23 -5.52
CA GLY A 223 -11.98 12.31 -6.64
C GLY A 223 -11.97 10.83 -6.25
N THR A 224 -12.31 10.47 -5.01
CA THR A 224 -12.30 9.06 -4.58
C THR A 224 -13.47 8.73 -3.67
N ALA A 225 -14.32 7.82 -4.14
CA ALA A 225 -15.34 7.18 -3.32
C ALA A 225 -14.76 5.91 -2.68
N GLU A 226 -15.02 5.70 -1.40
CA GLU A 226 -14.58 4.53 -0.64
C GLU A 226 -15.78 3.84 0.02
N TRP A 227 -15.89 2.53 -0.13
CA TRP A 227 -16.84 1.69 0.61
C TRP A 227 -16.09 0.69 1.46
N LYS A 228 -16.65 0.38 2.64
CA LYS A 228 -16.21 -0.76 3.46
C LYS A 228 -17.26 -1.85 3.36
N VAL A 229 -17.02 -2.82 2.49
CA VAL A 229 -17.99 -3.89 2.22
C VAL A 229 -17.67 -5.11 3.06
N ALA A 230 -18.58 -5.49 3.96
CA ALA A 230 -18.49 -6.74 4.70
C ALA A 230 -18.87 -7.91 3.79
N VAL A 231 -18.01 -8.93 3.73
CA VAL A 231 -18.23 -10.17 2.98
C VAL A 231 -18.23 -11.32 3.98
N PRO A 232 -19.32 -12.11 4.09
CA PRO A 232 -19.40 -13.20 5.04
C PRO A 232 -18.35 -14.29 4.75
N ALA A 233 -18.11 -15.15 5.73
CA ALA A 233 -17.33 -16.38 5.54
C ALA A 233 -17.95 -17.23 4.42
N GLU A 234 -17.11 -17.78 3.55
CA GLU A 234 -17.50 -18.69 2.46
C GLU A 234 -18.66 -18.18 1.60
N GLY A 235 -18.77 -16.86 1.46
CA GLY A 235 -19.92 -16.21 0.84
C GLY A 235 -19.54 -15.04 -0.05
N GLN A 236 -20.56 -14.26 -0.43
CA GLN A 236 -20.39 -13.12 -1.32
C GLN A 236 -21.30 -11.96 -0.93
N THR A 237 -20.86 -10.75 -1.29
CA THR A 237 -21.63 -9.51 -1.14
C THR A 237 -21.55 -8.72 -2.43
N THR A 238 -22.69 -8.18 -2.87
CA THR A 238 -22.76 -7.32 -4.06
C THR A 238 -22.85 -5.86 -3.65
N LEU A 239 -21.96 -5.04 -4.21
CA LEU A 239 -22.01 -3.58 -4.16
C LEU A 239 -22.51 -3.07 -5.52
N THR A 240 -23.61 -2.31 -5.51
CA THR A 240 -24.10 -1.60 -6.71
C THR A 240 -24.08 -0.10 -6.46
N TYR A 241 -23.65 0.67 -7.47
CA TYR A 241 -23.72 2.12 -7.39
C TYR A 241 -23.93 2.73 -8.78
N ARG A 242 -24.51 3.93 -8.79
CA ARG A 242 -24.73 4.76 -9.97
C ARG A 242 -24.19 6.15 -9.71
N VAL A 243 -23.37 6.64 -10.63
CA VAL A 243 -22.68 7.92 -10.51
C VAL A 243 -22.85 8.73 -11.78
N ARG A 244 -22.98 10.04 -11.61
CA ARG A 244 -22.84 11.02 -12.67
C ARG A 244 -21.48 11.69 -12.56
N VAL A 245 -20.75 11.79 -13.66
CA VAL A 245 -19.46 12.45 -13.76
C VAL A 245 -19.52 13.54 -14.82
N ARG A 246 -18.97 14.70 -14.51
CA ARG A 246 -18.83 15.86 -15.38
C ARG A 246 -17.36 16.26 -15.49
N TYR A 247 -16.86 16.33 -16.72
CA TYR A 247 -15.50 16.77 -17.06
C TYR A 247 -15.45 18.27 -17.37
#